data_AF-A0A814DUJ1-F1
#
_entry.id   AF-A0A814DUJ1-F1
#
_cell.length_a   1.000
_cell.length_b   1.000
_cell.length_c   1.000
_cell.angle_alpha   90.00
_cell.angle_beta   90.00
_cell.angle_gamma   90.00
#
_symmetry.space_group_name_H-M   'P 1'
#
loop_
_entity.id
_entity.type
_entity.pdbx_description
1 polymer ?
#
loop_
_entity_poly.entity_id
_entity_poly.type
_entity_poly.pdbx_seq_one_letter_code
_entity_poly.pdbx_strand_id
1 'polypeptide(L)'
;MDNIDWKWTKIDPYLFDNVLVPMILRKDGEYWICARIVNSLILDNFENNLSPEAREYGCLIGYLCNEEEIKLMNAINITFKNIFGPGEFNENDMMVRYDKFLEFYNIVKRTVKLRDSGKN
;
A
#
# COMPACT_ATOMS: atom_id res chain seq x y z
N MET A 1 13.36 -12.11 -18.90
CA MET A 1 12.59 -10.87 -19.00
C MET A 1 11.16 -11.24 -18.70
N ASP A 2 10.73 -10.97 -17.47
CA ASP A 2 9.37 -11.27 -17.03
C ASP A 2 8.45 -10.26 -17.69
N ASN A 3 7.84 -10.73 -18.77
CA ASN A 3 6.79 -10.04 -19.51
C ASN A 3 5.69 -9.62 -18.50
N ILE A 4 5.33 -8.32 -18.41
CA ILE A 4 4.21 -7.77 -17.58
C ILE A 4 2.96 -7.56 -18.47
N ASP A 5 1.75 -8.02 -18.08
CA ASP A 5 0.47 -7.92 -18.81
C ASP A 5 -0.34 -6.94 -18.01
N TRP A 6 -0.66 -5.84 -18.64
CA TRP A 6 -1.17 -4.67 -17.95
C TRP A 6 -2.68 -4.74 -17.93
N LYS A 7 -3.26 -4.93 -16.75
CA LYS A 7 -4.67 -4.64 -16.53
C LYS A 7 -4.79 -3.59 -15.43
N TRP A 8 -5.21 -2.40 -15.86
CA TRP A 8 -5.75 -1.38 -14.97
C TRP A 8 -7.07 -1.89 -14.44
N THR A 9 -7.08 -2.32 -13.18
CA THR A 9 -8.32 -2.65 -12.50
C THR A 9 -8.46 -1.67 -11.34
N LYS A 10 -9.48 -0.82 -11.42
CA LYS A 10 -9.93 -0.01 -10.28
C LYS A 10 -10.58 -0.98 -9.30
N ILE A 11 -9.79 -1.54 -8.38
CA ILE A 11 -10.35 -2.37 -7.32
C ILE A 11 -11.05 -1.46 -6.34
N ASP A 12 -12.25 -1.90 -6.02
CA ASP A 12 -13.26 -1.25 -5.22
C ASP A 12 -12.66 -0.59 -3.95
N PRO A 13 -12.91 0.72 -3.67
CA PRO A 13 -12.53 1.42 -2.43
C PRO A 13 -12.95 0.76 -1.11
N TYR A 14 -13.74 -0.30 -1.15
CA TYR A 14 -14.54 -0.78 -0.02
C TYR A 14 -13.82 -1.68 1.00
N LEU A 15 -12.52 -1.98 0.85
CA LEU A 15 -11.80 -2.87 1.80
C LEU A 15 -10.94 -2.18 2.86
N PHE A 16 -10.69 -0.86 2.75
CA PHE A 16 -9.79 -0.12 3.65
C PHE A 16 -10.47 1.07 4.36
N ASP A 17 -11.69 0.91 4.89
CA ASP A 17 -12.40 1.98 5.61
C ASP A 17 -12.46 3.30 4.82
N ASN A 18 -12.84 3.23 3.53
CA ASN A 18 -12.91 4.35 2.55
C ASN A 18 -11.56 4.91 2.04
N VAL A 19 -10.42 4.24 2.31
CA VAL A 19 -9.13 4.65 1.76
C VAL A 19 -8.92 4.02 0.37
N LEU A 20 -8.74 4.88 -0.65
CA LEU A 20 -8.43 4.46 -2.02
C LEU A 20 -6.94 4.14 -2.15
N VAL A 21 -6.65 2.92 -2.61
CA VAL A 21 -5.28 2.42 -2.71
C VAL A 21 -5.00 1.91 -4.13
N PRO A 22 -4.10 2.54 -4.91
CA PRO A 22 -3.76 2.08 -6.24
C PRO A 22 -2.94 0.78 -6.18
N MET A 23 -3.22 -0.13 -7.12
CA MET A 23 -2.58 -1.44 -7.22
C MET A 23 -2.17 -1.72 -8.66
N ILE A 24 -1.07 -2.44 -8.83
CA ILE A 24 -0.56 -2.94 -10.10
C ILE A 24 -0.86 -4.43 -10.19
N LEU A 25 -1.55 -4.88 -11.24
CA LEU A 25 -1.71 -6.30 -11.54
C LEU A 25 -0.60 -6.74 -12.49
N ARG A 26 0.14 -7.79 -12.13
CA ARG A 26 1.20 -8.39 -12.95
C ARG A 26 0.68 -9.59 -13.77
N LYS A 27 1.48 -10.10 -14.72
CA LYS A 27 1.11 -11.26 -15.60
C LYS A 27 0.76 -12.53 -14.84
N ASP A 28 1.45 -12.74 -13.73
CA ASP A 28 1.25 -13.84 -12.82
C ASP A 28 -0.13 -13.79 -12.14
N GLY A 29 -0.90 -12.71 -12.32
CA GLY A 29 -2.19 -12.50 -11.68
C GLY A 29 -2.06 -11.96 -10.26
N GLU A 30 -0.85 -11.59 -9.83
CA GLU A 30 -0.61 -11.04 -8.51
C GLU A 30 -0.81 -9.53 -8.49
N TYR A 31 -1.43 -9.05 -7.42
CA TYR A 31 -1.59 -7.62 -7.17
C TYR A 31 -0.49 -7.09 -6.28
N TRP A 32 0.03 -5.93 -6.64
CA TRP A 32 1.14 -5.27 -5.98
C TRP A 32 0.80 -3.82 -5.67
N ILE A 33 1.37 -3.29 -4.60
CA ILE A 33 1.17 -1.93 -4.12
C ILE A 33 2.53 -1.33 -3.75
N CYS A 34 2.72 -0.05 -3.99
CA CYS A 34 3.95 0.62 -3.58
C CYS A 34 3.98 0.85 -2.06
N ALA A 35 5.09 0.50 -1.40
CA ALA A 35 5.31 0.66 0.04
C ALA A 35 5.19 2.13 0.49
N ARG A 36 5.57 3.09 -0.36
CA ARG A 36 5.40 4.51 -0.06
C ARG A 36 3.93 4.90 0.13
N ILE A 37 3.03 4.31 -0.66
CA ILE A 37 1.59 4.52 -0.54
C ILE A 37 1.04 3.87 0.72
N VAL A 38 1.54 2.68 1.07
CA VAL A 38 1.25 2.05 2.36
C VAL A 38 1.64 2.98 3.50
N ASN A 39 2.82 3.58 3.42
CA ASN A 39 3.30 4.49 4.43
C ASN A 39 2.40 5.72 4.56
N SER A 40 2.17 6.46 3.46
CA SER A 40 1.43 7.72 3.49
C SER A 40 -0.05 7.57 3.87
N LEU A 41 -0.69 6.47 3.46
CA LEU A 41 -2.12 6.27 3.70
C LEU A 41 -2.42 5.60 5.03
N ILE A 42 -1.49 4.79 5.54
CA ILE A 42 -1.74 3.95 6.71
C ILE A 42 -0.75 4.34 7.80
N LEU A 43 0.54 4.10 7.60
CA LEU A 43 1.51 4.29 8.69
C LEU A 43 1.54 5.71 9.21
N ASP A 44 1.55 6.73 8.35
CA ASP A 44 1.54 8.14 8.77
C ASP A 44 0.27 8.50 9.59
N ASN A 45 -0.85 7.83 9.32
CA ASN A 45 -2.09 8.00 10.09
C ASN A 45 -2.10 7.21 11.42
N PHE A 46 -1.21 6.22 11.57
CA PHE A 46 -1.18 5.31 12.73
C PHE A 46 0.13 5.31 13.51
N GLU A 47 1.14 6.09 13.12
CA GLU A 47 2.54 5.98 13.58
C GLU A 47 2.66 6.06 15.11
N ASN A 48 1.86 6.92 15.75
CA ASN A 48 1.84 7.07 17.21
C ASN A 48 1.07 5.97 17.96
N ASN A 49 0.34 5.10 17.27
CA ASN A 49 -0.63 4.16 17.85
C ASN A 49 -0.55 2.73 17.27
N LEU A 50 0.55 2.36 16.61
CA LEU A 50 0.77 0.97 16.17
C LEU A 50 0.86 0.03 17.37
N SER A 51 0.21 -1.15 17.30
CA SER A 51 0.32 -2.17 18.35
C SER A 51 1.73 -2.73 18.42
N PRO A 52 2.11 -3.32 19.57
CA PRO A 52 3.32 -4.14 19.65
C PRO A 52 3.35 -5.22 18.54
N GLU A 53 2.24 -5.90 18.28
CA GLU A 53 2.10 -6.90 17.20
C GLU A 53 2.38 -6.30 15.81
N ALA A 54 1.83 -5.12 15.51
CA ALA A 54 2.10 -4.43 14.24
C ALA A 54 3.57 -4.00 14.09
N ARG A 55 4.22 -3.62 15.20
CA ARG A 55 5.65 -3.29 15.24
C ARG A 55 6.53 -4.53 15.09
N GLU A 56 6.07 -5.68 15.58
CA GLU A 56 6.78 -6.97 15.55
C GLU A 56 6.49 -7.82 14.31
N TYR A 57 5.47 -7.46 13.51
CA TYR A 57 5.09 -8.18 12.28
C TYR A 57 6.25 -8.33 11.28
N GLY A 58 7.30 -7.51 11.43
CA GLY A 58 8.50 -7.54 10.61
C GLY A 58 8.37 -6.66 9.37
N CYS A 59 9.29 -6.83 8.43
CA CYS A 59 9.30 -6.06 7.19
C CYS A 59 8.39 -6.72 6.15
N LEU A 60 7.53 -5.93 5.49
CA LEU A 60 6.88 -6.37 4.27
C LEU A 60 7.96 -6.69 3.22
N ILE A 61 8.01 -7.94 2.78
CA ILE A 61 8.92 -8.35 1.72
C ILE A 61 8.43 -7.73 0.41
N GLY A 62 9.29 -6.91 -0.18
CA GLY A 62 9.06 -6.25 -1.46
C GLY A 62 10.26 -6.33 -2.37
N TYR A 63 10.13 -5.79 -3.56
CA TYR A 63 11.23 -5.57 -4.49
C TYR A 63 11.21 -4.12 -4.98
N LEU A 64 12.34 -3.64 -5.49
CA LEU A 64 12.46 -2.29 -6.04
C LEU A 64 11.67 -2.14 -7.33
N CYS A 65 10.90 -1.06 -7.46
CA CYS A 65 10.13 -0.74 -8.66
C CYS A 65 11.01 -0.83 -9.91
N ASN A 66 10.52 -1.50 -10.94
CA ASN A 66 11.14 -1.44 -12.26
C ASN A 66 10.71 -0.17 -13.03
N GLU A 67 11.33 0.09 -14.18
CA GLU A 67 11.07 1.29 -14.98
C GLU A 67 9.60 1.43 -15.42
N GLU A 68 8.95 0.31 -15.74
CA GLU A 68 7.55 0.32 -16.19
C GLU A 68 6.60 0.63 -15.03
N GLU A 69 6.86 0.06 -13.85
CA GLU A 69 6.15 0.35 -12.61
C GLU A 69 6.33 1.81 -12.19
N ILE A 70 7.54 2.35 -12.29
CA ILE A 70 7.82 3.77 -12.00
C ILE A 70 6.98 4.69 -12.89
N LYS A 71 6.98 4.44 -14.21
CA LYS A 71 6.19 5.22 -15.17
C LYS A 71 4.70 5.17 -14.83
N LEU A 72 4.20 3.99 -14.52
CA LEU A 72 2.80 3.77 -14.16
C LEU A 72 2.42 4.51 -12.87
N MET A 73 3.23 4.33 -11.82
CA MET A 73 3.02 4.96 -10.53
C MET A 73 3.09 6.48 -10.60
N ASN A 74 3.97 7.04 -11.43
CA ASN A 74 4.03 8.48 -11.69
C ASN A 74 2.82 9.00 -12.46
N ALA A 75 2.31 8.24 -13.45
CA ALA A 75 1.06 8.60 -14.13
C ALA A 75 -0.12 8.67 -13.15
N ILE A 76 -0.18 7.74 -12.20
CA ILE A 76 -1.15 7.76 -11.10
C ILE A 76 -0.90 8.98 -10.19
N ASN A 77 0.34 9.21 -9.81
CA ASN A 77 0.71 10.28 -8.89
C ASN A 77 0.36 11.67 -9.42
N ILE A 78 0.43 11.91 -10.74
CA ILE A 78 -0.01 13.17 -11.34
C ILE A 78 -1.48 13.47 -11.01
N THR A 79 -2.33 12.44 -10.98
CA THR A 79 -3.77 12.56 -10.70
C THR A 79 -4.04 12.68 -9.19
N PHE A 80 -3.26 11.98 -8.37
CA PHE A 80 -3.49 11.83 -6.93
C PHE A 80 -2.37 12.43 -6.07
N LYS A 81 -1.68 13.45 -6.58
CA LYS A 81 -0.50 14.06 -5.95
C LYS A 81 -0.76 14.55 -4.53
N ASN A 82 -1.98 15.02 -4.28
CA ASN A 82 -2.42 15.49 -2.95
C ASN A 82 -2.57 14.35 -1.93
N ILE A 83 -2.64 13.10 -2.38
CA ILE A 83 -2.86 11.91 -1.55
C ILE A 83 -1.54 11.17 -1.31
N PHE A 84 -0.72 10.99 -2.34
CA PHE A 84 0.52 10.19 -2.25
C PHE A 84 1.78 11.04 -2.04
N GLY A 85 1.62 12.36 -2.01
CA GLY A 85 2.70 13.31 -1.79
C GLY A 85 3.31 13.87 -3.09
N PRO A 86 4.13 14.92 -2.98
CA PRO A 86 4.61 15.67 -4.13
C PRO A 86 5.75 14.99 -4.90
N GLY A 87 6.40 13.99 -4.31
CA GLY A 87 7.58 13.32 -4.89
C GLY A 87 7.22 12.28 -5.95
N GLU A 88 8.00 12.24 -7.02
CA GLU A 88 7.88 11.20 -8.04
C GLU A 88 8.35 9.85 -7.48
N PHE A 89 7.72 8.77 -7.96
CA PHE A 89 8.19 7.41 -7.74
C PHE A 89 9.47 7.20 -8.56
N ASN A 90 10.41 6.43 -8.02
CA ASN A 90 11.70 6.10 -8.62
C ASN A 90 12.14 4.67 -8.26
N GLU A 91 13.33 4.28 -8.70
CA GLU A 91 13.91 2.94 -8.53
C GLU A 91 14.21 2.55 -7.07
N ASN A 92 14.16 3.50 -6.13
CA ASN A 92 14.30 3.23 -4.70
C ASN A 92 12.95 2.98 -4.02
N ASP A 93 11.83 3.22 -4.70
CA ASP A 93 10.53 2.84 -4.20
C ASP A 93 10.35 1.32 -4.29
N MET A 94 9.70 0.74 -3.29
CA MET A 94 9.45 -0.70 -3.24
C MET A 94 8.01 -1.03 -3.57
N MET A 95 7.80 -2.13 -4.27
CA MET A 95 6.51 -2.78 -4.42
C MET A 95 6.40 -3.95 -3.44
N VAL A 96 5.25 -4.07 -2.79
CA VAL A 96 4.91 -5.17 -1.88
C VAL A 96 3.65 -5.88 -2.39
N ARG A 97 3.53 -7.17 -2.10
CA ARG A 97 2.33 -7.91 -2.50
C ARG A 97 1.12 -7.42 -1.72
N TYR A 98 -0.01 -7.34 -2.41
CA TYR A 98 -1.26 -6.86 -1.82
C TYR A 98 -1.77 -7.77 -0.69
N ASP A 99 -1.67 -9.09 -0.83
CA ASP A 99 -2.09 -10.04 0.19
C ASP A 99 -1.31 -9.86 1.50
N LYS A 100 0.01 -9.67 1.41
CA LYS A 100 0.88 -9.41 2.56
C LYS A 100 0.61 -8.06 3.20
N PHE A 101 0.36 -7.05 2.37
CA PHE A 101 -0.12 -5.76 2.85
C PHE A 101 -1.46 -5.87 3.58
N LEU A 102 -2.41 -6.66 3.07
CA LEU A 102 -3.72 -6.86 3.70
C LEU A 102 -3.61 -7.58 5.05
N GLU A 103 -2.76 -8.60 5.15
CA GLU A 103 -2.42 -9.25 6.42
C GLU A 103 -1.89 -8.22 7.44
N PHE A 104 -0.93 -7.39 7.03
CA PHE A 104 -0.39 -6.31 7.86
C PHE A 104 -1.45 -5.28 8.28
N TYR A 105 -2.26 -4.80 7.33
CA TYR A 105 -3.30 -3.82 7.59
C TYR A 105 -4.34 -4.34 8.59
N ASN A 106 -4.72 -5.62 8.51
CA ASN A 106 -5.64 -6.23 9.46
C ASN A 106 -5.11 -6.23 10.90
N ILE A 107 -3.79 -6.39 11.07
CA ILE A 107 -3.13 -6.30 12.39
C ILE A 107 -3.14 -4.86 12.89
N VAL A 108 -2.79 -3.90 12.03
CA VAL A 108 -2.88 -2.47 12.36
C VAL A 108 -4.29 -2.10 12.80
N LYS A 109 -5.32 -2.49 12.04
CA LYS A 109 -6.74 -2.19 12.30
C LYS A 109 -7.27 -2.79 13.61
N ARG A 110 -6.84 -3.99 14.00
CA ARG A 110 -7.22 -4.60 15.29
C ARG A 110 -6.81 -3.73 16.47
N THR A 111 -5.64 -3.10 16.37
CA THR A 111 -5.15 -2.13 17.35
C THR A 111 -6.09 -0.94 17.52
N VAL A 112 -6.63 -0.44 16.41
CA VAL A 112 -7.50 0.75 16.38
C VAL A 112 -8.88 0.44 16.97
N LYS A 113 -9.48 -0.71 16.60
CA LYS A 113 -10.81 -1.12 17.12
C LYS A 113 -10.86 -1.34 18.63
N LEU A 114 -9.77 -1.78 19.26
CA LEU A 114 -9.69 -1.93 20.71
C LEU A 114 -9.80 -0.59 21.45
N ARG A 115 -9.42 0.52 20.80
CA ARG A 115 -9.45 1.86 21.41
C ARG A 115 -10.84 2.49 21.41
N ASP A 116 -11.62 2.28 20.35
CA ASP A 116 -13.00 2.78 20.26
C ASP A 116 -13.96 1.94 21.11
N SER A 117 -13.62 0.68 21.39
CA SER A 117 -14.39 -0.21 22.26
C SER A 117 -14.14 0.02 23.76
N GLY A 118 -13.04 0.71 24.11
CA GLY A 118 -12.65 1.03 25.50
C GLY A 118 -13.12 2.42 25.98
N LYS A 119 -13.92 3.12 25.17
CA LYS A 119 -14.66 4.33 25.57
C LYS A 119 -16.12 3.96 25.84
N ASN A 120 -16.38 3.18 26.88
CA ASN A 120 -17.69 3.03 27.51
C ASN A 120 -17.50 2.97 29.02
#